data_AF-A0A7S4E783-F1
#
_entry.id   AF-A0A7S4E783-F1
#
_cell.length_a   1.000
_cell.length_b   1.000
_cell.length_c   1.000
_cell.angle_alpha   90.00
_cell.angle_beta   90.00
_cell.angle_gamma   90.00
#
_symmetry.space_group_name_H-M   'P 1'
#
loop_
_entity.id
_entity.type
_entity.pdbx_description
1 polymer ?
#
loop_
_entity_poly.entity_id
_entity_poly.type
_entity_poly.pdbx_seq_one_letter_code
_entity_poly.pdbx_strand_id
1 'polypeptide(L)'
;MPTTEDKIKELEAEYARTQKNKQTEGHLGLIKAKLAKLRRELEDQGSKSGGGGGERGFDVKKVGDTRVGLVGFPSVGKSTLLTTLTGTKSEAAAYEFTTLTAIPGTMKYRGARIQILDLPGIIEGAATGKGRGRQVISAARTCDMIMIVLDAGKPVTHKFLIERELDNFGIRLNQKPPDVKIKKKERGGIDFQWLCPQTKGMNQDIATRILKEYRINCATVTFREDVTHDQFIDVCDGKRTYIPGLYVMNKIDQLTIEELDIIDEIPNYVPISSRDEWNIDELMETIWQKCNMLRVYTKPKGQVPDYDEPVVLHADGPTVEQFCNRIHKSIMEQFKYAWVWGSSCRHQPQKVGKDHVLADEDVIQVVKKV
;
A
#
# COMPACT_ATOMS: atom_id res chain seq x y z
N MET A 1 17.84 -29.30 14.68
CA MET A 1 17.40 -29.00 13.29
C MET A 1 17.60 -27.51 13.07
N PRO A 2 18.06 -27.07 11.88
CA PRO A 2 18.23 -25.65 11.59
C PRO A 2 16.90 -24.92 11.74
N THR A 3 16.92 -23.75 12.39
CA THR A 3 15.72 -22.93 12.59
C THR A 3 15.24 -22.35 11.24
N THR A 4 13.99 -21.90 11.16
CA THR A 4 13.46 -21.26 9.94
C THR A 4 14.29 -20.03 9.54
N GLU A 5 14.82 -19.29 10.52
CA GLU A 5 15.70 -18.14 10.28
C GLU A 5 17.06 -18.55 9.70
N ASP A 6 17.66 -19.65 10.18
CA ASP A 6 18.92 -20.17 9.63
C ASP A 6 18.77 -20.57 8.16
N LYS A 7 17.64 -21.19 7.81
CA LYS A 7 17.32 -21.57 6.41
C LYS A 7 17.17 -20.35 5.50
N ILE A 8 16.60 -19.25 6.02
CA ILE A 8 16.50 -17.99 5.25
C ILE A 8 17.90 -17.43 4.98
N LYS A 9 18.76 -17.37 6.00
CA LYS A 9 20.14 -16.87 5.85
C LYS A 9 20.95 -17.72 4.87
N GLU A 10 20.80 -19.04 4.91
CA GLU A 10 21.48 -19.95 3.99
C GLU A 10 21.05 -19.71 2.54
N LEU A 11 19.74 -19.58 2.30
CA LEU A 11 19.19 -19.28 0.97
C LEU A 11 19.56 -17.88 0.48
N GLU A 12 19.64 -16.88 1.37
CA GLU A 12 20.10 -15.53 1.03
C GLU A 12 21.58 -15.51 0.66
N ALA A 13 22.42 -16.25 1.39
CA ALA A 13 23.82 -16.43 1.06
C ALA A 13 24.00 -17.18 -0.27
N GLU A 14 23.19 -18.21 -0.53
CA GLU A 14 23.15 -18.90 -1.82
C GLU A 14 22.74 -17.97 -2.96
N TYR A 15 21.72 -17.15 -2.76
CA TYR A 15 21.28 -16.17 -3.74
C TYR A 15 22.39 -15.15 -4.05
N ALA A 16 23.09 -14.66 -3.03
CA ALA A 16 24.14 -13.65 -3.17
C ALA A 16 25.38 -14.17 -3.93
N ARG A 17 25.74 -15.44 -3.76
CA ARG A 17 26.90 -16.05 -4.46
C ARG A 17 26.61 -16.44 -5.91
N THR A 18 25.35 -16.66 -6.26
CA THR A 18 24.98 -17.16 -7.60
C THR A 18 24.88 -16.00 -8.60
N GLN A 19 25.71 -16.05 -9.65
CA GLN A 19 25.62 -15.08 -10.75
C GLN A 19 24.34 -15.31 -11.58
N LYS A 20 23.66 -14.21 -11.94
CA LYS A 20 22.44 -14.25 -12.76
C LYS A 20 22.79 -14.43 -14.25
N ASN A 21 22.43 -15.58 -14.81
CA ASN A 21 22.54 -15.89 -16.23
C ASN A 21 21.33 -16.75 -16.67
N LYS A 22 21.17 -16.99 -17.98
CA LYS A 22 20.03 -17.75 -18.54
C LYS A 22 19.87 -19.17 -17.97
N GLN A 23 20.95 -19.78 -17.49
CA GLN A 23 20.94 -21.12 -16.90
C GLN A 23 20.60 -21.10 -15.39
N THR A 24 21.01 -20.06 -14.67
CA THR A 24 20.80 -19.91 -13.23
C THR A 24 19.52 -19.16 -12.88
N GLU A 25 18.89 -18.46 -13.83
CA GLU A 25 17.69 -17.65 -13.61
C GLU A 25 16.54 -18.45 -13.00
N GLY A 26 16.29 -19.66 -13.50
CA GLY A 26 15.26 -20.54 -12.95
C GLY A 26 15.59 -21.05 -11.55
N HIS A 27 16.87 -21.23 -11.21
CA HIS A 27 17.32 -21.59 -9.86
C HIS A 27 17.14 -20.42 -8.89
N LEU A 28 17.50 -19.21 -9.33
CA LEU A 28 17.28 -17.98 -8.57
C LEU A 28 15.78 -17.74 -8.29
N GLY A 29 14.91 -17.97 -9.29
CA GLY A 29 13.46 -17.91 -9.11
C GLY A 29 12.94 -18.93 -8.08
N LEU A 30 13.53 -20.13 -8.04
CA LEU A 30 13.19 -21.13 -7.02
C LEU A 30 13.65 -20.75 -5.62
N ILE A 31 14.86 -20.22 -5.48
CA ILE A 31 15.36 -19.70 -4.20
C ILE A 31 14.42 -18.61 -3.69
N LYS A 32 14.00 -17.69 -4.56
CA LYS A 32 13.04 -16.64 -4.21
C LYS A 32 11.68 -17.19 -3.79
N ALA A 33 11.15 -18.20 -4.48
CA ALA A 33 9.89 -18.84 -4.10
C ALA A 33 9.99 -19.49 -2.71
N LYS A 34 11.11 -20.16 -2.40
CA LYS A 34 11.38 -20.74 -1.08
C LYS A 34 11.52 -19.66 0.00
N LEU A 35 12.25 -18.59 -0.28
CA LEU A 35 12.40 -17.45 0.64
C LEU A 35 11.05 -16.81 0.97
N ALA A 36 10.22 -16.54 -0.05
CA ALA A 36 8.88 -15.99 0.14
C ALA A 36 8.00 -16.88 1.03
N LYS A 37 8.05 -18.20 0.82
CA LYS A 37 7.32 -19.17 1.65
C LYS A 37 7.83 -19.23 3.08
N LEU A 38 9.15 -19.28 3.31
CA LEU A 38 9.72 -19.32 4.67
C LEU A 38 9.44 -18.03 5.44
N ARG A 39 9.53 -16.87 4.78
CA ARG A 39 9.17 -15.57 5.38
C ARG A 39 7.69 -15.54 5.76
N ARG A 40 6.81 -16.06 4.91
CA ARG A 40 5.40 -16.25 5.25
C ARG A 40 5.20 -17.19 6.45
N GLU A 41 5.90 -18.31 6.51
CA GLU A 41 5.81 -19.22 7.66
C GLU A 41 6.22 -18.53 8.97
N LEU A 42 7.23 -17.67 8.94
CA LEU A 42 7.59 -16.82 10.08
C LEU A 42 6.47 -15.84 10.44
N GLU A 43 5.81 -15.21 9.47
CA GLU A 43 4.65 -14.35 9.74
C GLU A 43 3.49 -15.15 10.37
N ASP A 44 3.15 -16.30 9.80
CA ASP A 44 2.01 -17.14 10.20
C ASP A 44 2.27 -17.84 11.57
N GLN A 45 3.52 -18.19 11.92
CA GLN A 45 3.86 -18.77 13.23
C GLN A 45 3.69 -17.78 14.37
N GLY A 46 3.94 -16.49 14.13
CA GLY A 46 3.73 -15.43 15.12
C GLY A 46 2.26 -15.12 15.40
N SER A 47 1.35 -15.46 14.48
CA SER A 47 -0.10 -15.25 14.68
C SER A 47 -0.80 -16.42 15.38
N LYS A 48 -0.19 -17.61 15.40
CA LYS A 48 -0.79 -18.84 15.99
C LYS A 48 -0.37 -19.11 17.45
N SER A 49 0.65 -18.44 17.99
CA SER A 49 1.05 -18.59 19.40
C SER A 49 0.17 -17.82 20.39
N GLY A 50 -0.75 -16.97 19.92
CA GLY A 50 -1.72 -16.23 20.74
C GLY A 50 -2.98 -17.05 21.05
N GLY A 51 -2.83 -18.22 21.65
CA GLY A 51 -3.96 -18.97 22.22
C GLY A 51 -4.33 -18.41 23.59
N GLY A 52 -5.45 -17.70 23.69
CA GLY A 52 -6.12 -17.40 24.96
C GLY A 52 -5.48 -16.27 25.78
N GLY A 53 -5.75 -15.03 25.39
CA GLY A 53 -5.34 -13.82 26.11
C GLY A 53 -4.86 -12.79 25.12
N GLY A 54 -5.57 -11.67 25.02
CA GLY A 54 -5.36 -10.67 23.97
C GLY A 54 -3.96 -10.08 23.97
N GLU A 55 -3.04 -10.67 23.21
CA GLU A 55 -1.94 -9.91 22.63
C GLU A 55 -2.57 -8.94 21.64
N ARG A 56 -2.70 -7.69 22.11
CA ARG A 56 -3.15 -6.55 21.34
C ARG A 56 -2.35 -6.48 20.04
N GLY A 57 -2.90 -7.06 18.98
CA GLY A 57 -2.57 -6.66 17.63
C GLY A 57 -2.56 -5.14 17.62
N PHE A 58 -1.45 -4.55 17.18
CA PHE A 58 -1.30 -3.12 17.06
C PHE A 58 -2.16 -2.64 15.90
N ASP A 59 -3.47 -2.79 16.05
CA ASP A 59 -4.47 -2.20 15.18
C ASP A 59 -4.59 -0.77 15.68
N VAL A 60 -3.67 0.10 15.22
CA VAL A 60 -3.91 1.53 15.26
C VAL A 60 -5.31 1.68 14.68
N LYS A 61 -6.27 2.24 15.43
CA LYS A 61 -7.63 2.38 14.91
C LYS A 61 -7.60 3.27 13.67
N LYS A 62 -8.40 2.97 12.64
CA LYS A 62 -8.49 3.86 11.46
C LYS A 62 -9.17 5.13 11.93
N VAL A 63 -8.36 6.17 12.11
CA VAL A 63 -8.81 7.51 12.49
C VAL A 63 -8.72 8.34 11.24
N GLY A 64 -9.86 8.83 10.76
CA GLY A 64 -9.94 9.61 9.54
C GLY A 64 -10.26 8.78 8.29
N ASP A 65 -10.02 9.40 7.15
CA ASP A 65 -10.42 8.95 5.83
C ASP A 65 -9.32 8.12 5.17
N THR A 66 -8.12 8.68 5.17
CA THR A 66 -6.94 8.11 4.50
C THR A 66 -5.82 7.87 5.49
N ARG A 67 -5.02 6.83 5.25
CA ARG A 67 -3.78 6.55 5.96
C ARG A 67 -2.58 6.63 5.04
N VAL A 68 -1.63 7.47 5.38
CA VAL A 68 -0.35 7.59 4.68
C VAL A 68 0.76 7.11 5.61
N GLY A 69 1.46 6.05 5.23
CA GLY A 69 2.61 5.53 5.97
C GLY A 69 3.87 6.27 5.59
N LEU A 70 4.61 6.80 6.57
CA LEU A 70 5.83 7.56 6.35
C LEU A 70 7.06 6.70 6.63
N VAL A 71 7.94 6.57 5.63
CA VAL A 71 9.14 5.74 5.69
C VAL A 71 10.34 6.58 5.26
N GLY A 72 11.45 6.51 5.98
CA GLY A 72 12.67 7.24 5.63
C GLY A 72 13.73 7.03 6.68
N PHE A 73 15.00 7.10 6.28
CA PHE A 73 16.12 6.95 7.21
C PHE A 73 16.10 8.05 8.27
N PRO A 74 16.75 7.87 9.43
CA PRO A 74 17.00 8.97 10.35
C PRO A 74 17.65 10.16 9.62
N SER A 75 17.37 11.38 10.09
CA SER A 75 17.98 12.62 9.61
C SER A 75 17.63 13.08 8.18
N VAL A 76 16.69 12.42 7.48
CA VAL A 76 16.15 12.88 6.18
C VAL A 76 15.09 13.99 6.33
N GLY A 77 14.77 14.42 7.55
CA GLY A 77 13.75 15.44 7.84
C GLY A 77 12.33 14.93 8.02
N LYS A 78 12.15 13.62 8.23
CA LYS A 78 10.86 12.96 8.46
C LYS A 78 10.03 13.61 9.58
N SER A 79 10.63 13.85 10.75
CA SER A 79 9.93 14.44 11.91
C SER A 79 9.56 15.90 11.69
N THR A 80 10.39 16.65 10.96
CA THR A 80 10.10 18.01 10.53
C THR A 80 8.90 18.01 9.60
N LEU A 81 8.90 17.16 8.57
CA LEU A 81 7.78 17.02 7.65
C LEU A 81 6.47 16.64 8.35
N LEU A 82 6.52 15.71 9.30
CA LEU A 82 5.34 15.36 10.12
C LEU A 82 4.81 16.57 10.88
N THR A 83 5.69 17.37 11.47
CA THR A 83 5.31 18.59 12.22
C THR A 83 4.67 19.61 11.28
N THR A 84 5.28 19.87 10.12
CA THR A 84 4.79 20.81 9.12
C THR A 84 3.41 20.40 8.60
N LEU A 85 3.20 19.13 8.28
CA LEU A 85 1.93 18.63 7.74
C LEU A 85 0.80 18.60 8.77
N THR A 86 1.11 18.37 10.04
CA THR A 86 0.09 18.14 11.08
C THR A 86 -0.19 19.36 11.93
N GLY A 87 0.66 20.39 11.87
CA GLY A 87 0.58 21.58 12.73
C GLY A 87 0.86 21.30 14.21
N THR A 88 1.02 20.05 14.61
CA THR A 88 1.43 19.67 15.97
C THR A 88 2.95 19.58 16.01
N LYS A 89 3.60 20.34 16.90
CA LYS A 89 5.02 20.13 17.21
C LYS A 89 5.18 18.66 17.58
N SER A 90 5.85 17.89 16.72
CA SER A 90 6.33 16.58 17.09
C SER A 90 7.07 16.76 18.42
N GLU A 91 6.57 16.15 19.50
CA GLU A 91 7.26 16.14 20.79
C GLU A 91 8.55 15.33 20.62
N ALA A 92 9.53 15.93 19.96
CA ALA A 92 10.90 15.51 20.03
C ALA A 92 11.34 15.71 21.48
N ALA A 93 11.74 14.61 22.13
CA ALA A 93 12.43 14.57 23.43
C ALA A 93 11.62 14.31 24.72
N ALA A 94 10.64 13.40 24.68
CA ALA A 94 10.37 12.47 25.79
C ALA A 94 9.78 11.21 25.16
N TYR A 95 10.54 10.25 24.65
CA TYR A 95 11.43 9.36 25.37
C TYR A 95 12.41 8.79 24.35
N GLU A 96 13.71 8.87 24.61
CA GLU A 96 14.74 8.16 23.83
C GLU A 96 14.65 6.62 23.91
N PHE A 97 13.54 6.08 24.46
CA PHE A 97 13.28 4.65 24.58
C PHE A 97 11.79 4.24 24.42
N THR A 98 10.86 5.09 23.95
CA THR A 98 9.46 4.64 23.73
C THR A 98 9.31 3.90 22.42
N THR A 99 9.43 2.59 22.55
CA THR A 99 9.21 1.56 21.55
C THR A 99 7.78 1.59 20.96
N LEU A 100 7.68 1.76 19.64
CA LEU A 100 6.72 1.06 18.75
C LEU A 100 5.31 1.60 18.55
N THR A 101 4.95 2.75 19.12
CA THR A 101 3.73 3.43 18.69
C THR A 101 4.05 4.38 17.54
N ALA A 102 3.67 4.00 16.31
CA ALA A 102 3.62 4.94 15.18
C ALA A 102 2.94 6.22 15.66
N ILE A 103 3.64 7.36 15.65
CA ILE A 103 3.09 8.64 16.09
C ILE A 103 2.07 9.05 15.01
N PRO A 104 0.75 9.01 15.29
CA PRO A 104 -0.24 9.35 14.31
C PRO A 104 -0.39 10.87 14.30
N GLY A 105 0.07 11.49 13.22
CA GLY A 105 -0.30 12.86 12.89
C GLY A 105 -1.62 12.88 12.13
N THR A 106 -2.51 13.83 12.39
CA THR A 106 -3.70 14.02 11.55
C THR A 106 -3.67 15.40 10.93
N MET A 107 -3.78 15.45 9.60
CA MET A 107 -3.94 16.69 8.84
C MET A 107 -5.35 16.75 8.24
N LYS A 108 -5.87 17.96 8.01
CA LYS A 108 -7.13 18.18 7.33
C LYS A 108 -6.83 18.82 5.97
N TYR A 109 -7.24 18.18 4.88
CA TYR A 109 -7.03 18.69 3.53
C TYR A 109 -8.31 18.52 2.72
N ARG A 110 -8.82 19.62 2.14
CA ARG A 110 -10.11 19.66 1.40
C ARG A 110 -11.29 19.04 2.19
N GLY A 111 -11.33 19.23 3.50
CA GLY A 111 -12.36 18.66 4.39
C GLY A 111 -12.13 17.20 4.80
N ALA A 112 -11.26 16.46 4.11
CA ALA A 112 -10.87 15.10 4.49
C ALA A 112 -9.86 15.08 5.64
N ARG A 113 -9.94 14.06 6.49
CA ARG A 113 -8.93 13.81 7.53
C ARG A 113 -7.94 12.76 7.04
N ILE A 114 -6.68 13.15 6.89
CA ILE A 114 -5.60 12.27 6.47
C ILE A 114 -4.74 11.97 7.71
N GLN A 115 -4.62 10.68 8.04
CA GLN A 115 -3.77 10.18 9.11
C GLN A 115 -2.39 9.83 8.55
N ILE A 116 -1.36 10.51 9.03
CA ILE A 116 0.04 10.19 8.71
C ILE A 116 0.59 9.31 9.83
N LEU A 117 1.05 8.12 9.46
CA LEU A 117 1.62 7.14 10.37
C LEU A 117 3.12 7.11 10.18
N ASP A 118 3.88 7.49 11.21
CA ASP A 118 5.32 7.26 11.20
C ASP A 118 5.64 5.77 11.35
N LEU A 119 6.40 5.18 10.42
CA LEU A 119 6.74 3.76 10.42
C LEU A 119 8.22 3.52 10.76
N PRO A 120 8.65 3.75 12.02
CA PRO A 120 10.02 3.46 12.43
C PRO A 120 10.28 1.95 12.39
N GLY A 121 11.46 1.55 11.93
CA GLY A 121 11.89 0.14 11.98
C GLY A 121 11.76 -0.68 10.70
N ILE A 122 11.19 -0.14 9.61
CA ILE A 122 11.32 -0.78 8.27
C ILE A 122 12.78 -0.81 7.81
N ILE A 123 13.59 0.14 8.29
CA ILE A 123 14.93 0.44 7.77
C ILE A 123 16.06 -0.15 8.63
N GLU A 124 15.85 -0.29 9.94
CA GLU A 124 16.90 -0.66 10.92
C GLU A 124 16.86 -2.15 11.32
N GLY A 125 16.76 -3.04 10.34
CA GLY A 125 16.98 -4.47 10.59
C GLY A 125 15.85 -5.17 11.34
N ALA A 126 14.59 -4.93 10.94
CA ALA A 126 13.44 -5.74 11.35
C ALA A 126 13.59 -7.25 11.05
N ALA A 127 14.63 -7.65 10.30
CA ALA A 127 15.11 -9.02 10.17
C ALA A 127 15.70 -9.62 11.46
N THR A 128 15.99 -8.83 12.51
CA THR A 128 16.50 -9.33 13.79
C THR A 128 15.39 -9.69 14.77
N GLY A 129 14.47 -10.60 14.38
CA GLY A 129 13.71 -11.55 15.23
C GLY A 129 12.94 -11.10 16.49
N LYS A 130 13.10 -9.86 16.97
CA LYS A 130 12.36 -9.32 18.10
C LYS A 130 10.99 -8.96 17.55
N GLY A 131 9.92 -9.54 18.09
CA GLY A 131 8.53 -9.52 17.57
C GLY A 131 7.87 -8.15 17.30
N ARG A 132 8.66 -7.09 17.36
CA ARG A 132 8.37 -5.66 17.21
C ARG A 132 8.35 -5.20 15.74
N GLY A 133 9.14 -5.82 14.85
CA GLY A 133 9.12 -5.54 13.40
C GLY A 133 7.80 -5.91 12.72
N ARG A 134 7.11 -6.95 13.22
CA ARG A 134 5.79 -7.39 12.71
C ARG A 134 4.71 -6.32 12.83
N GLN A 135 4.75 -5.51 13.89
CA GLN A 135 3.75 -4.47 14.14
C GLN A 135 3.83 -3.36 13.10
N VAL A 136 5.05 -2.95 12.73
CA VAL A 136 5.30 -1.92 11.72
C VAL A 136 4.84 -2.38 10.33
N ILE A 137 5.08 -3.66 10.00
CA ILE A 137 4.65 -4.27 8.73
C ILE A 137 3.13 -4.32 8.63
N SER A 138 2.46 -4.75 9.71
CA SER A 138 0.99 -4.78 9.74
C SER A 138 0.41 -3.38 9.55
N ALA A 139 0.98 -2.37 10.21
CA ALA A 139 0.56 -0.98 10.03
C ALA A 139 0.77 -0.49 8.58
N ALA A 140 1.94 -0.79 7.99
CA ALA A 140 2.25 -0.44 6.61
C ALA A 140 1.25 -1.06 5.60
N ARG A 141 0.85 -2.32 5.79
CA ARG A 141 -0.16 -3.00 4.95
C ARG A 141 -1.57 -2.39 5.05
N THR A 142 -1.86 -1.64 6.13
CA THR A 142 -3.15 -0.94 6.31
C THR A 142 -3.14 0.50 5.79
N CYS A 143 -2.01 0.98 5.28
CA CYS A 143 -1.91 2.31 4.70
C CYS A 143 -2.51 2.31 3.28
N ASP A 144 -3.21 3.39 2.95
CA ASP A 144 -3.74 3.64 1.61
C ASP A 144 -2.61 4.10 0.65
N MET A 145 -1.52 4.65 1.19
CA MET A 145 -0.30 5.06 0.48
C MET A 145 0.94 4.95 1.38
N ILE A 146 2.11 4.72 0.78
CA ILE A 146 3.41 4.87 1.46
C ILE A 146 4.17 6.06 0.88
N MET A 147 4.57 6.97 1.76
CA MET A 147 5.41 8.13 1.49
C MET A 147 6.85 7.83 1.92
N ILE A 148 7.79 7.85 0.98
CA ILE A 148 9.21 7.56 1.21
C ILE A 148 9.98 8.88 1.18
N VAL A 149 10.46 9.31 2.34
CA VAL A 149 11.28 10.53 2.45
C VAL A 149 12.74 10.19 2.18
N LEU A 150 13.28 10.86 1.17
CA LEU A 150 14.66 10.76 0.73
C LEU A 150 15.35 12.10 0.93
N ASP A 151 16.66 12.05 1.13
CA ASP A 151 17.52 13.23 1.18
C ASP A 151 18.05 13.51 -0.23
N ALA A 152 17.86 14.73 -0.73
CA ALA A 152 18.32 15.17 -2.04
C ALA A 152 19.82 14.95 -2.26
N GLY A 153 20.64 15.05 -1.21
CA GLY A 153 22.08 14.84 -1.32
C GLY A 153 22.52 13.37 -1.43
N LYS A 154 21.68 12.40 -1.04
CA LYS A 154 22.00 10.95 -1.05
C LYS A 154 20.78 10.03 -1.33
N PRO A 155 20.02 10.19 -2.42
CA PRO A 155 18.72 9.53 -2.57
C PRO A 155 18.81 8.04 -2.98
N VAL A 156 19.79 7.67 -3.81
CA VAL A 156 19.80 6.38 -4.53
C VAL A 156 19.97 5.18 -3.61
N THR A 157 20.91 5.24 -2.66
CA THR A 157 21.20 4.12 -1.75
C THR A 157 20.05 3.87 -0.77
N HIS A 158 19.51 4.94 -0.19
CA HIS A 158 18.39 4.86 0.74
C HIS A 158 17.12 4.34 0.07
N LYS A 159 16.83 4.81 -1.15
CA LYS A 159 15.70 4.33 -1.95
C LYS A 159 15.75 2.81 -2.13
N PHE A 160 16.87 2.29 -2.65
CA PHE A 160 17.01 0.87 -2.95
C PHE A 160 16.84 -0.01 -1.70
N LEU A 161 17.39 0.41 -0.56
CA LEU A 161 17.24 -0.32 0.69
C LEU A 161 15.78 -0.34 1.17
N ILE A 162 15.09 0.81 1.14
CA ILE A 162 13.69 0.90 1.56
C ILE A 162 12.78 0.06 0.67
N GLU A 163 12.95 0.13 -0.65
CA GLU A 163 12.18 -0.68 -1.61
C GLU A 163 12.38 -2.16 -1.36
N ARG A 164 13.63 -2.60 -1.17
CA ARG A 164 13.95 -4.00 -0.90
C ARG A 164 13.31 -4.49 0.39
N GLU A 165 13.34 -3.70 1.47
CA GLU A 165 12.71 -4.08 2.74
C GLU A 165 11.17 -4.15 2.60
N LEU A 166 10.53 -3.17 1.95
CA LEU A 166 9.09 -3.21 1.69
C LEU A 166 8.70 -4.42 0.83
N ASP A 167 9.52 -4.74 -0.18
CA ASP A 167 9.31 -5.91 -1.03
C ASP A 167 9.44 -7.22 -0.24
N ASN A 168 10.40 -7.29 0.67
CA ASN A 168 10.60 -8.43 1.58
C ASN A 168 9.38 -8.63 2.50
N PHE A 169 8.71 -7.55 2.87
CA PHE A 169 7.47 -7.56 3.65
C PHE A 169 6.20 -7.76 2.81
N GLY A 170 6.34 -8.03 1.52
CA GLY A 170 5.22 -8.34 0.64
C GLY A 170 4.38 -7.12 0.26
N ILE A 171 4.94 -5.92 0.38
CA ILE A 171 4.34 -4.68 -0.12
C ILE A 171 4.97 -4.36 -1.47
N ARG A 172 4.15 -4.20 -2.51
CA ARG A 172 4.57 -3.82 -3.85
C ARG A 172 4.21 -2.37 -4.10
N LEU A 173 5.21 -1.51 -4.22
CA LEU A 173 5.02 -0.08 -4.46
C LEU A 173 4.74 0.22 -5.94
N ASN A 174 3.76 1.07 -6.21
CA ASN A 174 3.47 1.58 -7.57
C ASN A 174 3.26 0.49 -8.64
N GLN A 175 2.84 -0.70 -8.23
CA GLN A 175 2.59 -1.84 -9.11
C GLN A 175 1.11 -2.23 -9.04
N LYS A 176 0.61 -2.80 -10.14
CA LYS A 176 -0.72 -3.43 -10.17
C LYS A 176 -0.58 -4.94 -9.97
N PRO A 177 -1.59 -5.61 -9.38
CA PRO A 177 -1.63 -7.07 -9.33
C PRO A 177 -1.49 -7.68 -10.72
N PRO A 178 -0.61 -8.67 -10.92
CA PRO A 178 -0.44 -9.29 -12.23
C PRO A 178 -1.71 -10.00 -12.73
N ASP A 179 -2.07 -9.87 -14.01
CA ASP A 179 -3.21 -10.61 -14.61
C ASP A 179 -2.83 -12.05 -14.97
N VAL A 180 -2.62 -12.85 -13.93
CA VAL A 180 -2.43 -14.30 -14.02
C VAL A 180 -3.51 -14.99 -13.19
N LYS A 181 -4.26 -15.88 -13.82
CA LYS A 181 -5.34 -16.62 -13.15
C LYS A 181 -4.93 -18.06 -12.88
N ILE A 182 -4.95 -18.44 -11.60
CA ILE A 182 -4.70 -19.80 -11.15
C ILE A 182 -6.03 -20.43 -10.71
N LYS A 183 -6.55 -21.38 -11.51
CA LYS A 183 -7.73 -22.18 -11.17
C LYS A 183 -7.29 -23.56 -10.70
N LYS A 184 -7.41 -23.83 -9.39
CA LYS A 184 -7.06 -25.15 -8.82
C LYS A 184 -8.04 -26.22 -9.33
N LYS A 185 -7.51 -27.40 -9.62
CA LYS A 185 -8.26 -28.59 -10.05
C LYS A 185 -8.09 -29.71 -9.03
N GLU A 186 -9.01 -30.66 -9.00
CA GLU A 186 -8.88 -31.85 -8.15
C GLU A 186 -7.89 -32.88 -8.72
N ARG A 187 -7.85 -33.03 -10.05
CA ARG A 187 -7.00 -33.98 -10.79
C ARG A 187 -6.56 -33.39 -12.13
N GLY A 188 -5.58 -34.01 -12.77
CA GLY A 188 -5.16 -33.66 -14.14
C GLY A 188 -3.86 -32.88 -14.27
N GLY A 189 -3.07 -32.72 -13.20
CA GLY A 189 -1.78 -32.03 -13.27
C GLY A 189 -1.90 -30.52 -13.50
N ILE A 190 -0.83 -29.91 -14.01
CA ILE A 190 -0.75 -28.46 -14.21
C ILE A 190 -0.81 -28.15 -15.70
N ASP A 191 -1.84 -27.43 -16.11
CA ASP A 191 -2.03 -26.95 -17.49
C ASP A 191 -1.69 -25.47 -17.58
N PHE A 192 -0.97 -25.09 -18.63
CA PHE A 192 -0.59 -23.70 -18.86
C PHE A 192 -1.25 -23.16 -20.14
N GLN A 193 -1.84 -21.98 -20.02
CA GLN A 193 -2.39 -21.21 -21.13
C GLN A 193 -1.66 -19.88 -21.22
N TRP A 194 -0.93 -19.67 -22.31
CA TRP A 194 -0.16 -18.46 -22.55
C TRP A 194 -0.91 -17.60 -23.59
N LEU A 195 -1.49 -16.47 -23.17
CA LEU A 195 -2.14 -15.53 -24.09
C LEU A 195 -1.17 -14.47 -24.63
N CYS A 196 0.03 -14.38 -24.05
CA CYS A 196 1.10 -13.49 -24.49
C CYS A 196 2.47 -14.19 -24.42
N PRO A 197 3.42 -13.81 -25.29
CA PRO A 197 4.80 -14.26 -25.18
C PRO A 197 5.40 -13.86 -23.83
N GLN A 198 6.20 -14.75 -23.24
CA GLN A 198 6.92 -14.47 -21.99
C GLN A 198 8.37 -14.12 -22.31
N THR A 199 8.71 -12.84 -22.24
CA THR A 199 10.08 -12.37 -22.53
C THR A 199 10.90 -12.18 -21.26
N LYS A 200 10.23 -12.11 -20.10
CA LYS A 200 10.85 -11.88 -18.79
C LYS A 200 11.37 -13.15 -18.09
N GLY A 201 11.69 -14.18 -18.87
CA GLY A 201 12.31 -15.41 -18.38
C GLY A 201 11.35 -16.46 -17.80
N MET A 202 10.03 -16.23 -17.85
CA MET A 202 9.04 -17.20 -17.36
C MET A 202 8.86 -18.36 -18.34
N ASN A 203 8.94 -19.61 -17.85
CA ASN A 203 8.75 -20.80 -18.65
C ASN A 203 7.91 -21.86 -17.89
N GLN A 204 7.46 -22.89 -18.61
CA GLN A 204 6.64 -23.96 -18.05
C GLN A 204 7.32 -24.73 -16.91
N ASP A 205 8.63 -25.01 -17.03
CA ASP A 205 9.37 -25.77 -16.03
C ASP A 205 9.51 -25.01 -14.70
N ILE A 206 9.90 -23.74 -14.76
CA ILE A 206 10.04 -22.85 -13.60
C ILE A 206 8.66 -22.63 -12.97
N ALA A 207 7.63 -22.35 -13.77
CA ALA A 207 6.26 -22.19 -13.30
C ALA A 207 5.77 -23.42 -12.53
N THR A 208 6.01 -24.62 -13.10
CA THR A 208 5.67 -25.90 -12.47
C THR A 208 6.40 -26.07 -11.14
N ARG A 209 7.69 -25.76 -11.07
CA ARG A 209 8.47 -25.89 -9.85
C ARG A 209 8.03 -24.89 -8.77
N ILE A 210 7.72 -23.65 -9.14
CA ILE A 210 7.17 -22.64 -8.22
C ILE A 210 5.82 -23.13 -7.66
N LEU A 211 4.88 -23.57 -8.52
CA LEU A 211 3.58 -24.07 -8.07
C LEU A 211 3.69 -25.27 -7.13
N LYS A 212 4.61 -26.20 -7.42
CA LYS A 212 4.90 -27.36 -6.55
C LYS A 212 5.43 -26.93 -5.17
N GLU A 213 6.27 -25.89 -5.10
CA GLU A 213 6.76 -25.34 -3.83
C GLU A 213 5.60 -24.82 -2.96
N TYR A 214 4.58 -24.23 -3.59
CA TYR A 214 3.34 -23.78 -2.96
C TYR A 214 2.30 -24.92 -2.77
N ARG A 215 2.69 -26.19 -2.96
CA ARG A 215 1.82 -27.38 -2.86
C ARG A 215 0.61 -27.36 -3.82
N ILE A 216 0.73 -26.68 -4.96
CA ILE A 216 -0.28 -26.66 -6.02
C ILE A 216 0.12 -27.70 -7.07
N ASN A 217 -0.47 -28.89 -6.97
CA ASN A 217 -0.15 -30.01 -7.86
C ASN A 217 -1.09 -30.12 -9.06
N CYS A 218 -2.30 -29.58 -8.95
CA CYS A 218 -3.34 -29.64 -9.99
C CYS A 218 -3.97 -28.25 -10.17
N ALA A 219 -3.71 -27.61 -11.30
CA ALA A 219 -4.25 -26.28 -11.60
C ALA A 219 -4.18 -25.96 -13.10
N THR A 220 -5.09 -25.10 -13.58
CA THR A 220 -4.91 -24.38 -14.83
C THR A 220 -4.43 -22.97 -14.53
N VAL A 221 -3.30 -22.61 -15.15
CA VAL A 221 -2.71 -21.28 -15.04
C VAL A 221 -2.83 -20.57 -16.39
N THR A 222 -3.49 -19.42 -16.37
CA THR A 222 -3.68 -18.58 -17.55
C THR A 222 -2.88 -17.29 -17.40
N PHE A 223 -1.87 -17.10 -18.24
CA PHE A 223 -1.06 -15.88 -18.30
C PHE A 223 -1.64 -14.93 -19.34
N ARG A 224 -2.07 -13.73 -18.92
CA ARG A 224 -2.60 -12.70 -19.82
C ARG A 224 -1.61 -11.58 -20.11
N GLU A 225 -0.55 -11.50 -19.34
CA GLU A 225 0.51 -10.51 -19.47
C GLU A 225 1.89 -11.17 -19.28
N ASP A 226 2.94 -10.46 -19.72
CA ASP A 226 4.33 -10.91 -19.60
C ASP A 226 4.83 -10.67 -18.17
N VAL A 227 5.05 -11.76 -17.42
CA VAL A 227 5.33 -11.72 -15.98
C VAL A 227 6.74 -12.15 -15.64
N THR A 228 7.31 -11.54 -14.60
CA THR A 228 8.55 -12.01 -13.98
C THR A 228 8.30 -13.20 -13.05
N HIS A 229 9.36 -13.91 -12.64
CA HIS A 229 9.25 -14.94 -11.61
C HIS A 229 8.67 -14.38 -10.30
N ASP A 230 9.06 -13.16 -9.91
CA ASP A 230 8.61 -12.52 -8.67
C ASP A 230 7.11 -12.20 -8.72
N GLN A 231 6.64 -11.67 -9.85
CA GLN A 231 5.21 -11.41 -10.08
C GLN A 231 4.39 -12.71 -10.04
N PHE A 232 4.91 -13.80 -10.60
CA PHE A 232 4.23 -15.09 -10.53
C PHE A 232 4.21 -15.67 -9.11
N ILE A 233 5.29 -15.50 -8.35
CA ILE A 233 5.36 -15.87 -6.93
C ILE A 233 4.31 -15.08 -6.13
N ASP A 234 4.13 -13.79 -6.42
CA ASP A 234 3.13 -12.96 -5.75
C ASP A 234 1.70 -13.47 -5.98
N VAL A 235 1.37 -13.87 -7.21
CA VAL A 235 0.08 -14.48 -7.56
C VAL A 235 -0.10 -15.83 -6.86
N CYS A 236 0.96 -16.63 -6.73
CA CYS A 236 0.91 -17.91 -6.02
C CYS A 236 0.70 -17.75 -4.51
N ASP A 237 1.31 -16.72 -3.90
CA ASP A 237 1.20 -16.48 -2.46
C ASP A 237 -0.16 -15.88 -2.08
N GLY A 238 -0.67 -14.96 -2.91
CA GLY A 238 -2.02 -14.38 -2.77
C GLY A 238 -2.22 -13.46 -1.55
N LYS A 239 -1.16 -13.17 -0.78
CA LYS A 239 -1.16 -12.30 0.41
C LYS A 239 -0.40 -10.98 0.22
N ARG A 240 -0.04 -10.62 -1.02
CA ARG A 240 0.70 -9.39 -1.31
C ARG A 240 -0.23 -8.18 -1.32
N THR A 241 0.28 -7.07 -0.83
CA THR A 241 -0.44 -5.79 -0.84
C THR A 241 0.20 -4.86 -1.86
N TYR A 242 -0.61 -4.29 -2.75
CA TYR A 242 -0.18 -3.35 -3.77
C TYR A 242 -0.59 -1.96 -3.32
N ILE A 243 0.39 -1.10 -3.04
CA ILE A 243 0.15 0.21 -2.42
C ILE A 243 0.82 1.28 -3.29
N PRO A 244 0.14 2.41 -3.58
CA PRO A 244 0.78 3.59 -4.17
C PRO A 244 1.96 4.07 -3.32
N GLY A 245 3.09 4.30 -3.96
CA GLY A 245 4.30 4.89 -3.37
C GLY A 245 4.50 6.32 -3.84
N LEU A 246 4.92 7.21 -2.95
CA LEU A 246 5.31 8.58 -3.25
C LEU A 246 6.72 8.83 -2.72
N TYR A 247 7.65 9.24 -3.57
CA TYR A 247 9.02 9.58 -3.17
C TYR A 247 9.08 11.08 -2.92
N VAL A 248 9.38 11.45 -1.69
CA VAL A 248 9.49 12.84 -1.26
C VAL A 248 10.96 13.18 -1.14
N MET A 249 11.45 13.99 -2.08
CA MET A 249 12.84 14.44 -2.13
C MET A 249 12.98 15.68 -1.27
N ASN A 250 13.45 15.50 -0.04
CA ASN A 250 13.59 16.59 0.92
C ASN A 250 14.97 17.25 0.82
N LYS A 251 15.08 18.47 1.36
CA LYS A 251 16.29 19.30 1.37
C LYS A 251 16.69 19.83 -0.01
N ILE A 252 15.69 20.25 -0.79
CA ILE A 252 15.92 20.84 -2.12
C ILE A 252 16.62 22.21 -2.05
N ASP A 253 16.74 22.81 -0.86
CA ASP A 253 17.57 23.99 -0.60
C ASP A 253 19.05 23.78 -0.96
N GLN A 254 19.47 22.52 -1.12
CA GLN A 254 20.83 22.13 -1.51
C GLN A 254 21.00 21.86 -3.01
N LEU A 255 19.91 21.88 -3.77
CA LEU A 255 19.91 21.62 -5.21
C LEU A 255 19.86 22.92 -6.01
N THR A 256 20.38 22.86 -7.23
CA THR A 256 20.20 23.89 -8.23
C THR A 256 18.81 23.80 -8.88
N ILE A 257 18.37 24.87 -9.53
CA ILE A 257 17.08 24.91 -10.25
C ILE A 257 17.05 23.86 -11.39
N GLU A 258 18.17 23.69 -12.10
CA GLU A 258 18.28 22.71 -13.19
C GLU A 258 18.13 21.26 -12.68
N GLU A 259 18.66 20.95 -11.51
CA GLU A 259 18.49 19.63 -10.88
C GLU A 259 17.05 19.42 -10.38
N LEU A 260 16.39 20.49 -9.94
CA LEU A 260 14.98 20.46 -9.52
C LEU A 260 14.07 20.10 -10.70
N ASP A 261 14.26 20.74 -11.84
CA ASP A 261 13.46 20.49 -13.06
C ASP A 261 13.56 19.03 -13.50
N ILE A 262 14.76 18.44 -13.43
CA ILE A 262 14.98 17.03 -13.77
C ILE A 262 14.22 16.10 -12.80
N ILE A 263 14.17 16.44 -11.51
CA ILE A 263 13.48 15.62 -10.50
C ILE A 263 11.96 15.69 -10.68
N ASP A 264 11.44 16.87 -11.05
CA ASP A 264 10.01 17.10 -11.26
C ASP A 264 9.44 16.27 -12.42
N GLU A 265 10.26 16.00 -13.45
CA GLU A 265 9.87 15.11 -14.55
C GLU A 265 9.76 13.62 -14.15
N ILE A 266 10.33 13.22 -13.01
CA ILE A 266 10.34 11.82 -12.58
C ILE A 266 8.99 11.45 -11.96
N PRO A 267 8.30 10.41 -12.46
CA PRO A 267 7.00 10.05 -11.94
C PRO A 267 7.07 9.61 -10.48
N ASN A 268 6.09 10.04 -9.69
CA ASN A 268 5.95 9.75 -8.26
C ASN A 268 7.02 10.42 -7.37
N TYR A 269 7.75 11.42 -7.88
CA TYR A 269 8.65 12.24 -7.09
C TYR A 269 7.99 13.58 -6.77
N VAL A 270 8.19 14.08 -5.55
CA VAL A 270 7.82 15.44 -5.18
C VAL A 270 9.02 16.06 -4.46
N PRO A 271 9.67 17.07 -5.06
CA PRO A 271 10.73 17.82 -4.41
C PRO A 271 10.14 18.76 -3.35
N ILE A 272 10.68 18.76 -2.13
CA ILE A 272 10.22 19.63 -1.03
C ILE A 272 11.37 20.19 -0.19
N SER A 273 11.13 21.32 0.47
CA SER A 273 11.91 21.73 1.65
C SER A 273 11.00 21.70 2.87
N SER A 274 11.20 20.71 3.75
CA SER A 274 10.40 20.65 5.00
C SER A 274 10.70 21.81 5.95
N ARG A 275 11.87 22.45 5.82
CA ARG A 275 12.31 23.55 6.69
C ARG A 275 11.70 24.87 6.24
N ASP A 276 11.74 25.13 4.95
CA ASP A 276 11.27 26.38 4.35
C ASP A 276 9.83 26.28 3.82
N GLU A 277 9.21 25.11 4.02
CA GLU A 277 7.83 24.77 3.63
C GLU A 277 7.57 24.88 2.12
N TRP A 278 8.59 24.65 1.29
CA TRP A 278 8.46 24.64 -0.17
C TRP A 278 7.79 23.36 -0.67
N ASN A 279 6.87 23.52 -1.64
CA ASN A 279 6.12 22.45 -2.33
C ASN A 279 5.30 21.53 -1.41
N ILE A 280 4.94 22.00 -0.21
CA ILE A 280 4.08 21.24 0.71
C ILE A 280 2.64 21.16 0.18
N ASP A 281 2.17 22.21 -0.50
CA ASP A 281 0.89 22.25 -1.20
C ASP A 281 0.81 21.23 -2.33
N GLU A 282 1.84 21.14 -3.16
CA GLU A 282 1.97 20.12 -4.21
C GLU A 282 2.02 18.70 -3.62
N LEU A 283 2.75 18.52 -2.51
CA LEU A 283 2.78 17.24 -1.81
C LEU A 283 1.37 16.82 -1.35
N MET A 284 0.61 17.74 -0.76
CA MET A 284 -0.77 17.46 -0.32
C MET A 284 -1.70 17.15 -1.50
N GLU A 285 -1.58 17.87 -2.61
CA GLU A 285 -2.34 17.60 -3.83
C GLU A 285 -2.00 16.22 -4.42
N THR A 286 -0.72 15.89 -4.46
CA THR A 286 -0.26 14.60 -4.97
C THR A 286 -0.75 13.45 -4.10
N ILE A 287 -0.76 13.62 -2.77
CA ILE A 287 -1.35 12.66 -1.82
C ILE A 287 -2.85 12.47 -2.12
N TRP A 288 -3.59 13.56 -2.31
CA TRP A 288 -5.02 13.54 -2.65
C TRP A 288 -5.31 12.71 -3.90
N GLN A 289 -4.57 13.00 -4.98
CA GLN A 289 -4.74 12.35 -6.27
C GLN A 289 -4.36 10.87 -6.22
N LYS A 290 -3.18 10.52 -5.69
CA LYS A 290 -2.72 9.12 -5.67
C LYS A 290 -3.50 8.23 -4.69
N CYS A 291 -4.13 8.79 -3.66
CA CYS A 291 -5.04 8.05 -2.78
C CYS A 291 -6.45 7.91 -3.36
N ASN A 292 -6.68 8.39 -4.60
CA ASN A 292 -7.97 8.42 -5.28
C ASN A 292 -9.09 8.95 -4.37
N MET A 293 -8.79 10.06 -3.68
CA MET A 293 -9.72 10.66 -2.72
C MET A 293 -10.80 11.44 -3.45
N LEU A 294 -12.04 11.16 -3.10
CA LEU A 294 -13.22 11.79 -3.67
C LEU A 294 -14.17 12.22 -2.56
N ARG A 295 -14.67 13.45 -2.62
CA ARG A 295 -15.58 14.05 -1.63
C ARG A 295 -17.00 13.97 -2.11
N VAL A 296 -17.88 13.48 -1.25
CA VAL A 296 -19.32 13.50 -1.48
C VAL A 296 -19.98 14.18 -0.29
N TYR A 297 -20.80 15.19 -0.55
CA TYR A 297 -21.48 15.98 0.47
C TYR A 297 -22.84 15.37 0.80
N THR A 298 -23.14 15.26 2.09
CA THR A 298 -24.44 14.75 2.53
C THR A 298 -25.48 15.88 2.54
N LYS A 299 -26.70 15.57 2.11
CA LYS A 299 -27.82 16.51 2.16
C LYS A 299 -29.03 15.86 2.82
N PRO A 300 -29.40 16.24 4.05
CA PRO A 300 -30.63 15.77 4.68
C PRO A 300 -31.90 16.32 3.99
N LYS A 301 -33.02 15.60 4.12
CA LYS A 301 -34.30 16.03 3.55
C LYS A 301 -34.76 17.33 4.22
N GLY A 302 -35.02 18.36 3.41
CA GLY A 302 -35.47 19.67 3.90
C GLY A 302 -34.37 20.57 4.44
N GLN A 303 -33.11 20.13 4.40
CA GLN A 303 -31.94 20.92 4.81
C GLN A 303 -31.02 21.19 3.61
N VAL A 304 -30.14 22.17 3.79
CA VAL A 304 -29.03 22.45 2.87
C VAL A 304 -27.96 21.36 2.99
N PRO A 305 -27.13 21.17 1.95
CA PRO A 305 -25.98 20.27 2.03
C PRO A 305 -24.99 20.71 3.10
N ASP A 306 -24.37 19.75 3.78
CA ASP A 306 -23.22 20.00 4.66
C ASP A 306 -21.94 19.95 3.82
N TYR A 307 -21.23 21.08 3.74
CA TYR A 307 -19.98 21.22 3.01
C TYR A 307 -18.73 21.15 3.92
N ASP A 308 -18.91 21.17 5.24
CA ASP A 308 -17.80 21.21 6.20
C ASP A 308 -17.24 19.80 6.47
N GLU A 309 -18.10 18.78 6.43
CA GLU A 309 -17.76 17.38 6.66
C GLU A 309 -18.14 16.48 5.48
N PRO A 310 -17.35 16.50 4.38
CA PRO A 310 -17.57 15.58 3.27
C PRO A 310 -17.31 14.13 3.69
N VAL A 311 -18.07 13.21 3.10
CA VAL A 311 -17.76 11.78 3.15
C VAL A 311 -16.74 11.49 2.07
N VAL A 312 -15.56 11.03 2.50
CA VAL A 312 -14.46 10.72 1.58
C VAL A 312 -14.50 9.25 1.18
N LEU A 313 -14.38 9.02 -0.12
CA LEU A 313 -14.35 7.71 -0.77
C LEU A 313 -13.00 7.48 -1.45
N HIS A 314 -12.61 6.20 -1.53
CA HIS A 314 -11.35 5.73 -2.12
C HIS A 314 -11.65 4.70 -3.19
N ALA A 315 -11.90 5.13 -4.42
CA ALA A 315 -12.09 4.24 -5.56
C ALA A 315 -12.04 4.99 -6.89
N ASP A 316 -11.63 4.29 -7.94
CA ASP A 316 -11.89 4.70 -9.32
C ASP A 316 -13.38 4.45 -9.62
N GLY A 317 -14.20 5.50 -9.46
CA GLY A 317 -15.64 5.43 -9.67
C GLY A 317 -16.41 4.84 -8.49
N PRO A 318 -16.44 5.52 -7.33
CA PRO A 318 -17.11 5.02 -6.15
C PRO A 318 -18.63 4.96 -6.34
N THR A 319 -19.27 3.91 -5.85
CA THR A 319 -20.73 3.75 -5.98
C THR A 319 -21.50 4.32 -4.80
N VAL A 320 -22.79 4.59 -5.00
CA VAL A 320 -23.72 4.98 -3.91
C VAL A 320 -23.77 3.91 -2.80
N GLU A 321 -23.61 2.63 -3.13
CA GLU A 321 -23.48 1.55 -2.14
C GLU A 321 -22.25 1.73 -1.24
N GLN A 322 -21.09 2.04 -1.83
CA GLN A 322 -19.87 2.30 -1.08
C GLN A 322 -20.01 3.54 -0.19
N PHE A 323 -20.65 4.59 -0.69
CA PHE A 323 -21.00 5.77 0.10
C PHE A 323 -21.85 5.43 1.33
N CYS A 324 -22.94 4.65 1.15
CA CYS A 324 -23.81 4.27 2.26
C CYS A 324 -23.06 3.42 3.30
N ASN A 325 -22.26 2.46 2.85
CA ASN A 325 -21.44 1.61 3.71
C ASN A 325 -20.36 2.38 4.47
N ARG A 326 -19.83 3.47 3.90
CA ARG A 326 -18.85 4.35 4.54
C ARG A 326 -19.46 5.11 5.72
N ILE A 327 -20.70 5.59 5.59
CA ILE A 327 -21.42 6.25 6.70
C ILE A 327 -21.77 5.21 7.77
N HIS A 328 -22.55 4.19 7.40
CA HIS A 328 -22.91 3.11 8.29
C HIS A 328 -23.52 1.93 7.53
N LYS A 329 -23.08 0.69 7.83
CA LYS A 329 -23.53 -0.53 7.12
C LYS A 329 -25.06 -0.71 7.07
N SER A 330 -25.78 -0.30 8.13
CA SER A 330 -27.25 -0.43 8.19
C SER A 330 -28.01 0.51 7.23
N ILE A 331 -27.38 1.56 6.72
CA ILE A 331 -28.03 2.49 5.79
C ILE A 331 -28.37 1.77 4.49
N MET A 332 -27.49 0.84 4.06
CA MET A 332 -27.69 0.08 2.83
C MET A 332 -28.88 -0.89 2.92
N GLU A 333 -29.13 -1.47 4.10
CA GLU A 333 -30.29 -2.34 4.35
C GLU A 333 -31.62 -1.58 4.16
N GLN A 334 -31.63 -0.33 4.60
CA GLN A 334 -32.78 0.58 4.50
C GLN A 334 -32.80 1.37 3.19
N PHE A 335 -31.86 1.18 2.26
CA PHE A 335 -31.75 1.99 1.06
C PHE A 335 -32.91 1.75 0.08
N LYS A 336 -33.61 2.81 -0.35
CA LYS A 336 -34.64 2.76 -1.40
C LYS A 336 -34.10 3.31 -2.72
N TYR A 337 -33.56 4.52 -2.69
CA TYR A 337 -32.89 5.22 -3.80
C TYR A 337 -32.16 6.44 -3.23
N ALA A 338 -31.32 7.11 -4.02
CA ALA A 338 -30.73 8.39 -3.67
C ALA A 338 -31.10 9.47 -4.70
N TRP A 339 -31.13 10.72 -4.25
CA TRP A 339 -31.08 11.89 -5.13
C TRP A 339 -29.64 12.39 -5.15
N VAL A 340 -29.11 12.62 -6.34
CA VAL A 340 -27.76 13.16 -6.53
C VAL A 340 -27.82 14.46 -7.34
N TRP A 341 -27.05 15.44 -6.89
CA TRP A 341 -26.75 16.67 -7.61
C TRP A 341 -25.25 16.72 -7.86
N GLY A 342 -24.84 16.97 -9.10
CA GLY A 342 -23.43 17.11 -9.43
C GLY A 342 -23.12 16.63 -10.83
N SER A 343 -21.83 16.41 -11.09
CA SER A 343 -21.30 16.10 -12.42
C SER A 343 -21.53 14.64 -12.81
N SER A 344 -21.80 13.75 -11.86
CA SER A 344 -22.14 12.35 -12.17
C SER A 344 -23.52 12.16 -12.80
N CYS A 345 -24.38 13.18 -12.71
CA CYS A 345 -25.77 13.12 -13.14
C CYS A 345 -25.99 13.92 -14.43
N ARG A 346 -26.86 13.41 -15.31
CA ARG A 346 -27.25 14.12 -16.55
C ARG A 346 -28.31 15.20 -16.30
N HIS A 347 -29.09 15.03 -15.23
CA HIS A 347 -30.14 15.96 -14.80
C HIS A 347 -29.96 16.27 -13.32
N GLN A 348 -30.29 17.49 -12.90
CA GLN A 348 -30.11 17.94 -11.52
C GLN A 348 -31.46 18.27 -10.86
N PRO A 349 -31.87 17.55 -9.79
CA PRO A 349 -31.34 16.26 -9.31
C PRO A 349 -31.74 15.07 -10.17
N GLN A 350 -30.94 14.01 -10.11
CA GLN A 350 -31.27 12.70 -10.70
C GLN A 350 -31.55 11.67 -9.61
N LYS A 351 -32.58 10.85 -9.82
CA LYS A 351 -32.87 9.69 -8.98
C LYS A 351 -31.95 8.55 -9.41
N VAL A 352 -31.14 8.05 -8.48
CA VAL A 352 -30.14 7.02 -8.76
C VAL A 352 -30.31 5.79 -7.86
N GLY A 353 -29.86 4.66 -8.38
CA GLY A 353 -29.76 3.40 -7.66
C GLY A 353 -28.42 3.26 -6.92
N LYS A 354 -28.20 2.08 -6.34
CA LYS A 354 -27.00 1.76 -5.56
C LYS A 354 -25.72 1.65 -6.40
N ASP A 355 -25.86 1.26 -7.67
CA ASP A 355 -24.75 1.01 -8.59
C ASP A 355 -24.32 2.28 -9.35
N HIS A 356 -24.96 3.42 -9.08
CA HIS A 356 -24.59 4.70 -9.68
C HIS A 356 -23.22 5.14 -9.18
N VAL A 357 -22.37 5.55 -10.12
CA VAL A 357 -21.01 6.02 -9.87
C VAL A 357 -21.05 7.51 -9.55
N LEU A 358 -20.50 7.88 -8.40
CA LEU A 358 -20.39 9.25 -7.91
C LEU A 358 -19.13 9.93 -8.44
N ALA A 359 -19.18 11.26 -8.53
CA ALA A 359 -18.07 12.12 -8.91
C ALA A 359 -17.68 13.06 -7.75
N ASP A 360 -16.49 13.67 -7.82
CA ASP A 360 -16.03 14.61 -6.78
C ASP A 360 -17.00 15.79 -6.66
N GLU A 361 -17.25 16.19 -5.42
CA GLU A 361 -18.18 17.26 -5.02
C GLU A 361 -19.66 16.98 -5.30
N ASP A 362 -20.03 15.75 -5.64
CA ASP A 362 -21.44 15.36 -5.72
C ASP A 362 -22.11 15.56 -4.35
N VAL A 363 -23.36 16.03 -4.39
CA VAL A 363 -24.24 16.13 -3.23
C VAL A 363 -25.23 14.98 -3.30
N ILE A 364 -25.40 14.25 -2.20
CA ILE A 364 -26.31 13.10 -2.14
C ILE A 364 -27.30 13.19 -0.98
N GLN A 365 -28.55 12.88 -1.29
CA GLN A 365 -29.63 12.71 -0.32
C GLN A 365 -30.17 11.27 -0.41
N VAL A 366 -29.87 10.46 0.61
CA VAL A 366 -30.33 9.07 0.70
C VAL A 366 -31.79 9.02 1.14
N VAL A 367 -32.61 8.24 0.42
CA VAL A 367 -34.02 7.98 0.78
C VAL A 367 -34.17 6.55 1.26
N LYS A 368 -34.69 6.41 2.48
CA LYS A 368 -34.90 5.12 3.12
C LYS A 368 -36.21 4.45 2.68
N LYS A 369 -36.27 3.13 2.72
CA LYS A 369 -37.50 2.34 2.66
C LYS A 369 -38.28 2.67 3.93
N VAL A 370 -39.53 3.10 3.74
CA VAL A 370 -40.48 3.32 4.83
C VAL A 370 -40.94 1.97 5.34
#